data_AF-H1VSI7-F1
#
_entry.id   AF-H1VSI7-F1
#
_cell.length_a   1.000
_cell.length_b   1.000
_cell.length_c   1.000
_cell.angle_alpha   90.00
_cell.angle_beta   90.00
_cell.angle_gamma   90.00
#
_symmetry.space_group_name_H-M   'P 1'
#
loop_
_entity.id
_entity.type
_entity.pdbx_description
1 polymer ?
#
loop_
_entity_poly.entity_id
_entity_poly.type
_entity_poly.pdbx_seq_one_letter_code
_entity_poly.pdbx_strand_id
1 'polypeptide(L)'
;MNEERRAKDENDYQEIIKKLEGRIGELTNQTQSLGQQLVSLKAQDTGNQTLANDGKVSDDEIRSLWHQMAFNIQNIVANFLTGHPTQEELRHEHTNGSCVVCHLTPQALSYIWNEDMRDSVLEGMIWIAICGYTFENVRKDNRVTIWGGGVGKIFSRLFRTLYGSAKNAGTDPAAVLRWKSESARLIDRIMGASKESMQDAVRDEFTGLSRFLPSNDEDATSDFYKELNKVFEDAVHLHATFMKSRALFYIDWADKPTSSSNHPHYDPERHNAEAWVHDVNNESTVLFGISPGLVKIGNADGDSYDKRTRLVKASVVCD
;
A
#
# COMPACT_ATOMS: atom_id res chain seq x y z
N MET A 1 -16.72 -76.06 -50.92
CA MET A 1 -16.48 -74.81 -51.67
C MET A 1 -17.20 -73.58 -51.09
N ASN A 2 -18.49 -73.63 -50.73
CA ASN A 2 -19.20 -72.46 -50.15
C ASN A 2 -18.90 -72.25 -48.65
N GLU A 3 -18.67 -73.31 -47.87
CA GLU A 3 -18.34 -73.21 -46.44
C GLU A 3 -16.91 -72.73 -46.18
N GLU A 4 -15.93 -73.16 -46.99
CA GLU A 4 -14.54 -72.70 -46.87
C GLU A 4 -14.38 -71.20 -47.19
N ARG A 5 -15.18 -70.67 -48.12
CA ARG A 5 -15.21 -69.22 -48.39
C ARG A 5 -15.78 -68.45 -47.20
N ARG A 6 -16.87 -68.93 -46.60
CA ARG A 6 -17.45 -68.29 -45.40
C ARG A 6 -16.50 -68.32 -44.21
N ALA A 7 -15.82 -69.44 -43.97
CA ALA A 7 -14.85 -69.56 -42.88
C ALA A 7 -13.64 -68.62 -43.07
N LYS A 8 -13.21 -68.42 -44.32
CA LYS A 8 -12.14 -67.48 -44.64
C LYS A 8 -12.60 -66.03 -44.43
N ASP A 9 -13.77 -65.66 -44.95
CA ASP A 9 -14.31 -64.31 -44.79
C ASP A 9 -14.52 -63.97 -43.31
N GLU A 10 -15.02 -64.91 -42.50
CA GLU A 10 -15.23 -64.72 -41.07
C GLU A 10 -13.92 -64.54 -40.29
N ASN A 11 -12.85 -65.26 -40.67
CA ASN A 11 -11.53 -65.08 -40.08
C ASN A 11 -10.93 -63.71 -40.46
N ASP A 12 -11.07 -63.29 -41.72
CA ASP A 12 -10.61 -61.99 -42.20
C ASP A 12 -11.35 -60.84 -41.47
N TYR A 13 -12.67 -60.99 -41.23
CA TYR A 13 -13.44 -60.03 -40.43
C TYR A 13 -12.99 -59.97 -38.96
N GLN A 14 -12.71 -61.11 -38.33
CA GLN A 14 -12.21 -61.13 -36.95
C GLN A 14 -10.85 -60.45 -36.82
N GLU A 15 -9.96 -60.63 -37.81
CA GLU A 15 -8.65 -59.97 -37.82
C GLU A 15 -8.79 -58.43 -37.95
N ILE A 16 -9.71 -57.97 -38.80
CA ILE A 16 -10.00 -56.54 -38.96
C ILE A 16 -10.58 -55.95 -37.67
N ILE A 17 -11.53 -56.64 -37.03
CA ILE A 17 -12.13 -56.19 -35.76
C ILE A 17 -11.05 -56.05 -34.69
N LYS A 18 -10.20 -57.07 -34.51
CA LYS A 18 -9.12 -57.04 -33.53
C LYS A 18 -8.13 -55.89 -33.77
N LYS A 19 -7.84 -55.59 -35.05
CA LYS A 19 -6.98 -54.47 -35.43
C LYS A 19 -7.62 -53.10 -35.13
N LEU A 20 -8.93 -52.98 -35.35
CA LEU A 20 -9.69 -51.77 -35.05
C LEU A 20 -9.81 -51.54 -33.54
N GLU A 21 -10.07 -52.58 -32.76
CA GLU A 21 -10.10 -52.51 -31.29
C GLU A 21 -8.76 -52.06 -30.70
N GLY A 22 -7.65 -52.60 -31.22
CA GLY A 22 -6.30 -52.15 -30.83
C GLY A 22 -6.08 -50.66 -31.10
N ARG A 23 -6.53 -50.17 -32.26
CA ARG A 23 -6.36 -48.77 -32.67
C ARG A 23 -7.28 -47.82 -31.88
N ILE A 24 -8.48 -48.26 -31.50
CA ILE A 24 -9.37 -47.52 -30.60
C ILE A 24 -8.74 -47.39 -29.21
N GLY A 25 -8.14 -48.46 -28.69
CA GLY A 25 -7.42 -48.41 -27.40
C GLY A 25 -6.26 -47.43 -27.41
N GLU A 26 -5.45 -47.43 -28.48
CA GLU A 26 -4.32 -46.52 -28.63
C GLU A 26 -4.76 -45.05 -28.71
N LEU A 27 -5.78 -44.74 -29.52
CA LEU A 27 -6.33 -43.39 -29.65
C LEU A 27 -6.97 -42.89 -28.35
N THR A 28 -7.60 -43.78 -27.58
CA THR A 28 -8.18 -43.45 -26.27
C THR A 28 -7.08 -43.05 -25.28
N ASN A 29 -5.98 -43.81 -25.23
CA ASN A 29 -4.83 -43.50 -24.38
C ASN A 29 -4.15 -42.17 -24.78
N GLN A 30 -4.01 -41.91 -26.08
CA GLN A 30 -3.47 -40.63 -26.57
C GLN A 30 -4.36 -39.45 -26.20
N THR A 31 -5.68 -39.60 -26.35
CA THR A 31 -6.65 -38.56 -25.98
C THR A 31 -6.61 -38.27 -24.47
N GLN A 32 -6.49 -39.31 -23.64
CA GLN A 32 -6.37 -39.15 -22.19
C GLN A 32 -5.04 -38.48 -21.79
N SER A 33 -3.92 -38.87 -22.40
CA SER A 33 -2.61 -38.27 -22.15
C SER A 33 -2.57 -36.79 -22.56
N LEU A 34 -3.08 -36.46 -23.76
CA LEU A 34 -3.21 -35.08 -24.22
C LEU A 34 -4.13 -34.28 -23.31
N GLY A 35 -5.26 -34.86 -22.85
CA GLY A 35 -6.15 -34.22 -21.89
C GLY A 35 -5.45 -33.87 -20.56
N GLN A 36 -4.63 -34.77 -20.03
CA GLN A 36 -3.83 -34.51 -18.84
C GLN A 36 -2.80 -33.41 -19.06
N GLN A 37 -2.08 -33.43 -20.19
CA GLN A 37 -1.13 -32.37 -20.54
C GLN A 37 -1.82 -31.02 -20.69
N LEU A 38 -3.01 -30.97 -21.31
CA LEU A 38 -3.79 -29.75 -21.50
C LEU A 38 -4.28 -29.19 -20.15
N VAL A 39 -4.68 -30.05 -19.21
CA VAL A 39 -5.04 -29.63 -17.84
C VAL A 39 -3.82 -29.08 -17.09
N SER A 40 -2.65 -29.73 -17.20
CA SER A 40 -1.41 -29.24 -16.58
C SER A 40 -0.93 -27.92 -17.19
N LEU A 41 -0.96 -27.78 -18.52
CA LEU A 41 -0.62 -26.55 -19.22
C LEU A 41 -1.60 -25.43 -18.85
N LYS A 42 -2.90 -25.73 -18.86
CA LYS A 42 -3.93 -24.76 -18.50
C LYS A 42 -3.79 -24.33 -17.04
N ALA A 43 -3.43 -25.23 -16.11
CA ALA A 43 -3.18 -24.88 -14.72
C ALA A 43 -1.92 -24.00 -14.53
N GLN A 44 -0.87 -24.22 -15.34
CA GLN A 44 0.31 -23.34 -15.36
C GLN A 44 0.00 -21.97 -15.98
N ASP A 45 -0.84 -21.92 -17.02
CA ASP A 45 -1.17 -20.69 -17.75
C ASP A 45 -2.22 -19.85 -17.00
N THR A 46 -3.27 -20.45 -16.43
CA THR A 46 -4.24 -19.72 -15.58
C THR A 46 -3.68 -19.36 -14.22
N GLY A 47 -2.75 -20.15 -13.66
CA GLY A 47 -2.06 -19.81 -12.42
C GLY A 47 -1.17 -18.57 -12.54
N ASN A 48 -0.53 -18.39 -13.71
CA ASN A 48 0.37 -17.26 -13.96
C ASN A 48 -0.29 -16.05 -14.64
N GLN A 49 -1.32 -16.22 -15.50
CA GLN A 49 -1.92 -15.11 -16.25
C GLN A 49 -3.17 -14.51 -15.58
N THR A 50 -4.09 -15.34 -15.07
CA THR A 50 -5.37 -14.84 -14.53
C THR A 50 -5.27 -14.23 -13.13
N LEU A 51 -4.33 -14.67 -12.29
CA LEU A 51 -4.09 -14.05 -10.97
C LEU A 51 -3.12 -12.86 -11.01
N ALA A 52 -2.29 -12.75 -12.07
CA ALA A 52 -1.30 -11.69 -12.18
C ALA A 52 -1.86 -10.39 -12.79
N ASN A 53 -2.80 -10.50 -13.73
CA ASN A 53 -3.27 -9.34 -14.51
C ASN A 53 -4.58 -8.71 -14.01
N ASP A 54 -5.40 -9.43 -13.22
CA ASP A 54 -6.76 -8.99 -12.83
C ASP A 54 -6.78 -7.95 -11.68
N GLY A 55 -5.76 -7.09 -11.62
CA GLY A 55 -5.61 -6.09 -10.56
C GLY A 55 -4.28 -5.31 -10.61
N LYS A 56 -3.67 -5.18 -11.79
CA LYS A 56 -2.45 -4.40 -11.97
C LYS A 56 -2.81 -2.91 -12.02
N VAL A 57 -2.62 -2.23 -10.89
CA VAL A 57 -2.79 -0.77 -10.78
C VAL A 57 -1.57 -0.08 -11.41
N SER A 58 -1.82 0.92 -12.26
CA SER A 58 -0.75 1.67 -12.92
C SER A 58 -0.07 2.66 -11.97
N ASP A 59 1.16 3.09 -12.32
CA ASP A 59 1.84 4.14 -11.54
C ASP A 59 1.06 5.46 -11.56
N ASP A 60 0.38 5.78 -12.67
CA ASP A 60 -0.39 7.02 -12.81
C ASP A 60 -1.65 6.99 -11.94
N GLU A 61 -2.29 5.82 -11.82
CA GLU A 61 -3.43 5.63 -10.91
C GLU A 61 -3.01 5.73 -9.44
N ILE A 62 -1.88 5.12 -9.07
CA ILE A 62 -1.28 5.28 -7.73
C ILE A 62 -0.96 6.76 -7.45
N ARG A 63 -0.35 7.46 -8.41
CA ARG A 63 -0.09 8.91 -8.28
C ARG A 63 -1.39 9.68 -8.14
N SER A 64 -2.41 9.39 -8.93
CA SER A 64 -3.69 10.08 -8.86
C SER A 64 -4.35 9.94 -7.49
N LEU A 65 -4.40 8.72 -6.94
CA LEU A 65 -4.94 8.47 -5.60
C LEU A 65 -4.13 9.20 -4.52
N TRP A 66 -2.80 9.20 -4.63
CA TRP A 66 -1.93 9.91 -3.68
C TRP A 66 -2.18 11.43 -3.71
N HIS A 67 -2.26 12.04 -4.89
CA HIS A 67 -2.54 13.48 -5.03
C HIS A 67 -3.97 13.82 -4.57
N GLN A 68 -4.95 12.93 -4.82
CA GLN A 68 -6.31 13.12 -4.32
C GLN A 68 -6.35 13.11 -2.79
N MET A 69 -5.61 12.21 -2.14
CA MET A 69 -5.46 12.25 -0.67
C MET A 69 -4.81 13.56 -0.20
N ALA A 70 -3.73 14.01 -0.86
CA ALA A 70 -3.08 15.28 -0.52
C ALA A 70 -4.06 16.46 -0.60
N PHE A 71 -4.82 16.53 -1.69
CA PHE A 71 -5.86 17.55 -1.88
C PHE A 71 -6.97 17.48 -0.83
N ASN A 72 -7.44 16.28 -0.48
CA ASN A 72 -8.46 16.11 0.56
C ASN A 72 -7.93 16.56 1.92
N ILE A 73 -6.67 16.27 2.25
CA ILE A 73 -6.02 16.71 3.50
C ILE A 73 -5.91 18.24 3.55
N GLN A 74 -5.47 18.86 2.44
CA GLN A 74 -5.44 20.33 2.31
C GLN A 74 -6.82 20.94 2.54
N ASN A 75 -7.86 20.37 1.92
CA ASN A 75 -9.24 20.83 2.13
C ASN A 75 -9.71 20.62 3.57
N ILE A 76 -9.28 19.54 4.24
CA ILE A 76 -9.64 19.32 5.63
C ILE A 76 -9.08 20.45 6.49
N VAL A 77 -7.81 20.80 6.30
CA VAL A 77 -7.15 21.88 7.05
C VAL A 77 -7.81 23.21 6.77
N ALA A 78 -7.96 23.58 5.50
CA ALA A 78 -8.49 24.87 5.09
C ALA A 78 -9.94 25.12 5.51
N ASN A 79 -10.79 24.08 5.52
CA ASN A 79 -12.22 24.23 5.77
C ASN A 79 -12.63 23.94 7.21
N PHE A 80 -11.94 23.02 7.90
CA PHE A 80 -12.34 22.58 9.25
C PHE A 80 -11.39 23.04 10.34
N LEU A 81 -10.08 22.97 10.13
CA LEU A 81 -9.08 23.17 11.20
C LEU A 81 -8.66 24.64 11.38
N THR A 82 -9.64 25.55 11.38
CA THR A 82 -9.44 27.00 11.38
C THR A 82 -9.40 27.64 12.79
N GLY A 83 -9.91 26.95 13.81
CA GLY A 83 -9.95 27.39 15.21
C GLY A 83 -8.56 27.44 15.86
N HIS A 84 -8.29 28.40 16.75
CA HIS A 84 -6.96 28.63 17.32
C HIS A 84 -6.90 28.19 18.79
N PRO A 85 -6.54 26.93 19.08
CA PRO A 85 -6.46 26.47 20.45
C PRO A 85 -5.29 27.15 21.18
N THR A 86 -5.52 27.43 22.46
CA THR A 86 -4.50 27.85 23.41
C THR A 86 -3.51 26.72 23.69
N GLN A 87 -2.34 27.08 24.19
CA GLN A 87 -1.33 26.11 24.59
C GLN A 87 -1.84 25.18 25.71
N GLU A 88 -2.72 25.66 26.58
CA GLU A 88 -3.30 24.89 27.69
C GLU A 88 -4.29 23.83 27.17
N GLU A 89 -5.12 24.18 26.18
CA GLU A 89 -6.05 23.24 25.52
C GLU A 89 -5.34 22.10 24.78
N LEU A 90 -4.15 22.36 24.23
CA LEU A 90 -3.30 21.34 23.61
C LEU A 90 -2.46 20.54 24.62
N ARG A 91 -2.20 21.08 25.82
CA ARG A 91 -1.40 20.42 26.87
C ARG A 91 -2.22 19.54 27.82
N HIS A 92 -3.53 19.76 27.93
CA HIS A 92 -4.36 19.01 28.87
C HIS A 92 -4.36 17.50 28.57
N GLU A 93 -4.07 16.74 29.63
CA GLU A 93 -3.79 15.30 29.67
C GLU A 93 -4.68 14.49 28.72
N HIS A 94 -4.09 14.08 27.60
CA HIS A 94 -4.65 13.03 26.79
C HIS A 94 -4.62 11.73 27.59
N THR A 95 -5.78 11.29 28.07
CA THR A 95 -5.92 10.13 28.97
C THR A 95 -5.33 8.84 28.41
N ASN A 96 -5.12 8.73 27.08
CA ASN A 96 -4.56 7.53 26.45
C ASN A 96 -3.36 7.76 25.50
N GLY A 97 -2.90 8.99 25.27
CA GLY A 97 -1.75 9.27 24.40
C GLY A 97 -1.89 8.76 22.95
N SER A 98 -3.12 8.59 22.45
CA SER A 98 -3.40 7.86 21.21
C SER A 98 -3.58 8.73 19.96
N CYS A 99 -3.46 10.04 19.96
CA CYS A 99 -3.58 10.85 18.73
C CYS A 99 -2.29 11.60 18.38
N VAL A 100 -2.18 12.12 17.17
CA VAL A 100 -1.01 12.88 16.69
C VAL A 100 -0.76 14.14 17.51
N VAL A 101 -1.82 14.79 18.00
CA VAL A 101 -1.71 15.96 18.89
C VAL A 101 -0.99 15.59 20.19
N CYS A 102 -1.17 14.37 20.72
CA CYS A 102 -0.47 13.89 21.93
C CYS A 102 1.06 13.83 21.79
N HIS A 103 1.57 13.81 20.55
CA HIS A 103 2.99 13.63 20.26
C HIS A 103 3.64 14.90 19.72
N LEU A 104 2.97 16.05 19.87
CA LEU A 104 3.52 17.34 19.48
C LEU A 104 4.83 17.64 20.22
N THR A 105 5.86 17.96 19.45
CA THR A 105 7.13 18.44 20.00
C THR A 105 7.02 19.94 20.31
N PRO A 106 7.86 20.48 21.21
CA PRO A 106 7.93 21.93 21.44
C PRO A 106 8.18 22.73 20.17
N GLN A 107 8.95 22.18 19.23
CA GLN A 107 9.22 22.79 17.93
C GLN A 107 7.96 22.80 17.03
N ALA A 108 7.25 21.68 16.92
CA ALA A 108 6.00 21.62 16.15
C ALA A 108 4.95 22.61 16.69
N LEU A 109 4.85 22.73 18.02
CA LEU A 109 4.03 23.74 18.67
C LEU A 109 4.39 25.16 18.25
N SER A 110 5.69 25.51 18.18
CA SER A 110 6.12 26.83 17.74
C SER A 110 5.70 27.15 16.30
N TYR A 111 5.61 26.15 15.42
CA TYR A 111 5.16 26.32 14.05
C TYR A 111 3.63 26.40 13.94
N ILE A 112 2.87 25.73 14.81
CA ILE A 112 1.39 25.84 14.84
C ILE A 112 0.93 27.26 15.14
N TRP A 113 1.68 28.03 15.95
CA TRP A 113 1.37 29.43 16.27
C TRP A 113 1.98 30.45 15.30
N ASN A 114 2.69 29.99 14.27
CA ASN A 114 3.08 30.85 13.16
C ASN A 114 1.98 30.77 12.08
N GLU A 115 1.29 31.88 11.82
CA GLU A 115 0.17 31.94 10.86
C GLU A 115 0.56 31.44 9.47
N ASP A 116 1.79 31.71 9.02
CA ASP A 116 2.26 31.31 7.69
C ASP A 116 2.59 29.81 7.58
N MET A 117 2.86 29.15 8.72
CA MET A 117 3.28 27.73 8.76
C MET A 117 2.19 26.81 9.30
N ARG A 118 1.17 27.37 9.94
CA ARG A 118 0.15 26.61 10.68
C ARG A 118 -0.52 25.54 9.83
N ASP A 119 -1.00 25.91 8.65
CA ASP A 119 -1.73 25.00 7.77
C ASP A 119 -0.83 23.84 7.33
N SER A 120 0.42 24.14 6.97
CA SER A 120 1.45 23.16 6.63
C SER A 120 1.72 22.16 7.77
N VAL A 121 1.72 22.63 9.03
CA VAL A 121 1.89 21.74 10.19
C VAL A 121 0.68 20.85 10.39
N LEU A 122 -0.53 21.40 10.28
CA LEU A 122 -1.78 20.64 10.44
C LEU A 122 -1.93 19.57 9.35
N GLU A 123 -1.57 19.89 8.10
CA GLU A 123 -1.48 18.91 7.02
C GLU A 123 -0.48 17.79 7.36
N GLY A 124 0.71 18.16 7.81
CA GLY A 124 1.75 17.23 8.27
C GLY A 124 1.27 16.29 9.38
N MET A 125 0.52 16.82 10.34
CA MET A 125 -0.07 16.02 11.43
C MET A 125 -1.07 14.99 10.90
N ILE A 126 -1.94 15.36 9.97
CA ILE A 126 -2.89 14.43 9.35
C ILE A 126 -2.14 13.34 8.57
N TRP A 127 -1.11 13.70 7.80
CA TRP A 127 -0.28 12.72 7.09
C TRP A 127 0.44 11.75 8.04
N ILE A 128 1.02 12.25 9.14
CA ILE A 128 1.66 11.43 10.17
C ILE A 128 0.65 10.46 10.78
N ALA A 129 -0.55 10.93 11.10
CA ALA A 129 -1.62 10.10 11.64
C ALA A 129 -1.99 8.98 10.67
N ILE A 130 -2.40 9.32 9.44
CA ILE A 130 -2.81 8.37 8.40
C ILE A 130 -1.72 7.34 8.17
N CYS A 131 -0.49 7.80 7.93
CA CYS A 131 0.60 6.88 7.65
C CYS A 131 0.96 6.02 8.86
N GLY A 132 0.84 6.54 10.08
CA GLY A 132 1.06 5.79 11.31
C GLY A 132 0.12 4.59 11.48
N TYR A 133 -1.16 4.73 11.09
CA TYR A 133 -2.16 3.66 11.19
C TYR A 133 -2.23 2.74 9.96
N THR A 134 -1.85 3.26 8.78
CA THR A 134 -1.98 2.55 7.51
C THR A 134 -0.66 1.97 7.04
N PHE A 135 0.33 2.81 6.75
CA PHE A 135 1.59 2.41 6.15
C PHE A 135 2.64 2.10 7.22
N GLU A 136 3.07 0.85 7.24
CA GLU A 136 4.12 0.46 8.17
C GLU A 136 5.44 1.18 7.85
N ASN A 137 5.97 2.00 8.77
CA ASN A 137 7.31 2.64 8.84
C ASN A 137 7.32 4.06 9.41
N VAL A 138 6.16 4.61 9.78
CA VAL A 138 6.06 6.01 10.22
C VAL A 138 6.05 6.14 11.74
N ARG A 139 5.24 5.34 12.45
CA ARG A 139 5.30 5.28 13.92
C ARG A 139 6.02 4.02 14.41
N LYS A 140 6.84 4.18 15.45
CA LYS A 140 7.51 3.07 16.18
C LYS A 140 6.56 2.36 17.15
N ASP A 141 5.41 2.96 17.42
CA ASP A 141 4.43 2.37 18.30
C ASP A 141 3.75 1.19 17.61
N ASN A 142 3.42 0.20 18.43
CA ASN A 142 2.97 -1.10 17.99
C ASN A 142 1.50 -1.07 17.57
N ARG A 143 1.04 0.01 16.94
CA ARG A 143 -0.39 0.24 16.65
C ARG A 143 -0.92 -0.73 15.61
N VAL A 144 -2.24 -0.78 15.54
CA VAL A 144 -2.99 -1.74 14.71
C VAL A 144 -2.88 -1.31 13.25
N THR A 145 -2.50 -2.22 12.37
CA THR A 145 -2.61 -2.00 10.92
C THR A 145 -4.06 -2.19 10.54
N ILE A 146 -4.67 -1.17 9.92
CA ILE A 146 -6.09 -1.24 9.52
C ILE A 146 -6.29 -2.32 8.44
N TRP A 147 -5.39 -2.42 7.47
CA TRP A 147 -5.42 -3.45 6.44
C TRP A 147 -5.07 -4.84 7.01
N GLY A 148 -5.95 -5.82 6.77
CA GLY A 148 -5.79 -7.21 7.24
C GLY A 148 -5.89 -7.39 8.76
N GLY A 149 -6.14 -6.32 9.52
CA GLY A 149 -6.16 -6.33 10.98
C GLY A 149 -4.90 -6.95 11.59
N GLY A 150 -5.07 -7.77 12.63
CA GLY A 150 -3.95 -8.47 13.28
C GLY A 150 -3.19 -9.43 12.35
N VAL A 151 -3.86 -10.03 11.37
CA VAL A 151 -3.23 -10.93 10.38
C VAL A 151 -2.33 -10.13 9.44
N GLY A 152 -2.83 -9.01 8.91
CA GLY A 152 -2.06 -8.10 8.07
C GLY A 152 -0.77 -7.64 8.75
N LYS A 153 -0.88 -7.25 10.03
CA LYS A 153 0.27 -6.85 10.87
C LYS A 153 1.35 -7.93 10.98
N ILE A 154 0.95 -9.17 11.27
CA ILE A 154 1.89 -10.30 11.40
C ILE A 154 2.52 -10.59 10.04
N PHE A 155 1.71 -10.60 9.00
CA PHE A 155 2.14 -10.86 7.63
C PHE A 155 3.19 -9.84 7.16
N SER A 156 2.95 -8.55 7.32
CA SER A 156 3.90 -7.54 6.87
C SER A 156 5.20 -7.54 7.66
N ARG A 157 5.15 -7.85 8.97
CA ARG A 157 6.37 -8.08 9.77
C ARG A 157 7.18 -9.25 9.22
N LEU A 158 6.52 -10.38 8.93
CA LEU A 158 7.16 -11.54 8.34
C LEU A 158 7.79 -11.16 6.98
N PHE A 159 7.04 -10.44 6.14
CA PHE A 159 7.54 -9.94 4.86
C PHE A 159 8.80 -9.10 5.03
N ARG A 160 8.84 -8.15 5.95
CA ARG A 160 10.03 -7.31 6.22
C ARG A 160 11.23 -8.15 6.63
N THR A 161 11.03 -9.11 7.52
CA THR A 161 12.10 -10.01 7.96
C THR A 161 12.65 -10.83 6.80
N LEU A 162 11.77 -11.41 5.98
CA LEU A 162 12.16 -12.19 4.80
C LEU A 162 12.87 -11.31 3.75
N TYR A 163 12.31 -10.14 3.44
CA TYR A 163 12.88 -9.21 2.48
C TYR A 163 14.25 -8.68 2.92
N GLY A 164 14.38 -8.29 4.19
CA GLY A 164 15.65 -7.87 4.78
C GLY A 164 16.69 -8.99 4.77
N SER A 165 16.28 -10.22 5.07
CA SER A 165 17.18 -11.39 5.03
C SER A 165 17.64 -11.71 3.61
N ALA A 166 16.72 -11.69 2.63
CA ALA A 166 17.06 -11.89 1.22
C ALA A 166 18.04 -10.83 0.72
N LYS A 167 17.78 -9.55 1.05
CA LYS A 167 18.66 -8.43 0.70
C LYS A 167 20.05 -8.59 1.31
N ASN A 168 20.14 -8.96 2.59
CA ASN A 168 21.42 -9.15 3.28
C ASN A 168 22.21 -10.35 2.73
N ALA A 169 21.52 -11.39 2.26
CA ALA A 169 22.15 -12.53 1.61
C ALA A 169 22.56 -12.26 0.14
N GLY A 170 22.20 -11.10 -0.43
CA GLY A 170 22.44 -10.79 -1.84
C GLY A 170 21.54 -11.59 -2.79
N THR A 171 20.46 -12.19 -2.29
CA THR A 171 19.50 -12.96 -3.08
C THR A 171 18.53 -12.04 -3.80
N ASP A 172 18.14 -12.41 -5.01
CA ASP A 172 17.07 -11.74 -5.76
C ASP A 172 15.76 -11.72 -4.93
N PRO A 173 15.19 -10.52 -4.64
CA PRO A 173 13.97 -10.41 -3.84
C PRO A 173 12.70 -10.86 -4.58
N ALA A 174 12.76 -11.21 -5.87
CA ALA A 174 11.60 -11.56 -6.69
C ALA A 174 10.70 -12.63 -6.05
N ALA A 175 11.29 -13.71 -5.51
CA ALA A 175 10.53 -14.78 -4.86
C ALA A 175 9.75 -14.27 -3.62
N VAL A 176 10.38 -13.43 -2.80
CA VAL A 176 9.76 -12.86 -1.60
C VAL A 176 8.65 -11.88 -1.97
N LEU A 177 8.86 -11.05 -3.00
CA LEU A 177 7.86 -10.07 -3.44
C LEU A 177 6.69 -10.72 -4.18
N ARG A 178 6.92 -11.80 -4.92
CA ARG A 178 5.85 -12.64 -5.47
C ARG A 178 5.03 -13.25 -4.35
N TRP A 179 5.67 -13.91 -3.38
CA TRP A 179 5.00 -14.47 -2.20
C TRP A 179 4.19 -13.40 -1.45
N LYS A 180 4.75 -12.19 -1.28
CA LYS A 180 4.05 -11.04 -0.69
C LYS A 180 2.76 -10.74 -1.46
N SER A 181 2.86 -10.54 -2.77
CA SER A 181 1.72 -10.15 -3.61
C SER A 181 0.58 -11.19 -3.59
N GLU A 182 0.92 -12.48 -3.68
CA GLU A 182 -0.06 -13.58 -3.71
C GLU A 182 -0.72 -13.76 -2.34
N SER A 183 0.06 -13.71 -1.26
CA SER A 183 -0.46 -13.81 0.12
C SER A 183 -1.31 -12.59 0.49
N ALA A 184 -0.90 -11.39 0.05
CA ALA A 184 -1.67 -10.17 0.28
C ALA A 184 -3.03 -10.22 -0.39
N ARG A 185 -3.16 -10.76 -1.61
CA ARG A 185 -4.47 -10.94 -2.28
C ARG A 185 -5.38 -11.88 -1.49
N LEU A 186 -4.83 -12.93 -0.88
CA LEU A 186 -5.59 -13.84 -0.04
C LEU A 186 -6.07 -13.15 1.25
N ILE A 187 -5.18 -12.41 1.92
CA ILE A 187 -5.50 -11.63 3.12
C ILE A 187 -6.57 -10.58 2.80
N ASP A 188 -6.42 -9.85 1.70
CA ASP A 188 -7.37 -8.83 1.26
C ASP A 188 -8.75 -9.41 1.00
N ARG A 189 -8.82 -10.61 0.39
CA ARG A 189 -10.07 -11.32 0.11
C ARG A 189 -10.78 -11.85 1.36
N ILE A 190 -10.01 -12.39 2.32
CA ILE A 190 -10.57 -13.04 3.52
C ILE A 190 -10.85 -12.01 4.61
N MET A 191 -9.89 -11.12 4.87
CA MET A 191 -9.90 -10.21 6.00
C MET A 191 -10.31 -8.79 5.60
N GLY A 192 -9.84 -8.31 4.44
CA GLY A 192 -10.05 -6.93 4.01
C GLY A 192 -9.54 -5.88 5.01
N ALA A 193 -10.16 -4.70 5.00
CA ALA A 193 -9.92 -3.66 6.00
C ALA A 193 -10.71 -3.90 7.29
N SER A 194 -10.06 -3.77 8.44
CA SER A 194 -10.73 -3.82 9.75
C SER A 194 -11.51 -2.54 10.00
N LYS A 195 -12.85 -2.59 9.86
CA LYS A 195 -13.73 -1.44 10.11
C LYS A 195 -13.60 -0.91 11.54
N GLU A 196 -13.53 -1.80 12.52
CA GLU A 196 -13.35 -1.44 13.93
C GLU A 196 -12.04 -0.68 14.15
N SER A 197 -10.92 -1.23 13.66
CA SER A 197 -9.61 -0.58 13.80
C SER A 197 -9.52 0.74 13.03
N MET A 198 -10.23 0.86 11.90
CA MET A 198 -10.35 2.11 11.16
C MET A 198 -11.13 3.16 11.96
N GLN A 199 -12.29 2.80 12.51
CA GLN A 199 -13.10 3.70 13.33
C GLN A 199 -12.37 4.13 14.60
N ASP A 200 -11.63 3.21 15.23
CA ASP A 200 -10.80 3.54 16.39
C ASP A 200 -9.70 4.55 16.04
N ALA A 201 -9.01 4.34 14.91
CA ALA A 201 -7.97 5.25 14.43
C ALA A 201 -8.54 6.65 14.11
N VAL A 202 -9.66 6.71 13.38
CA VAL A 202 -10.32 7.97 13.05
C VAL A 202 -10.81 8.67 14.31
N ARG A 203 -11.40 7.93 15.27
CA ARG A 203 -11.88 8.51 16.54
C ARG A 203 -10.74 9.06 17.40
N ASP A 204 -9.63 8.33 17.49
CA ASP A 204 -8.43 8.78 18.20
C ASP A 204 -7.96 10.13 17.63
N GLU A 205 -7.77 10.17 16.31
CA GLU A 205 -7.21 11.35 15.64
C GLU A 205 -8.21 12.52 15.59
N PHE A 206 -9.50 12.24 15.39
CA PHE A 206 -10.58 13.21 15.52
C PHE A 206 -10.58 13.86 16.91
N THR A 207 -10.45 13.06 17.98
CA THR A 207 -10.41 13.58 19.36
C THR A 207 -9.25 14.55 19.58
N GLY A 208 -8.12 14.34 18.90
CA GLY A 208 -6.99 15.27 18.91
C GLY A 208 -7.28 16.54 18.11
N LEU A 209 -7.54 16.36 16.82
CA LEU A 209 -7.66 17.42 15.82
C LEU A 209 -8.89 18.30 16.02
N SER A 210 -9.94 17.81 16.68
CA SER A 210 -11.16 18.59 16.94
C SER A 210 -10.91 19.85 17.76
N ARG A 211 -9.78 19.96 18.46
CA ARG A 211 -9.36 21.18 19.17
C ARG A 211 -9.07 22.36 18.24
N PHE A 212 -8.80 22.07 16.96
CA PHE A 212 -8.61 23.08 15.94
C PHE A 212 -9.92 23.42 15.21
N LEU A 213 -11.06 22.86 15.61
CA LEU A 213 -12.36 23.27 15.08
C LEU A 213 -12.79 24.61 15.71
N PRO A 214 -13.49 25.48 14.96
CA PRO A 214 -14.13 26.66 15.54
C PRO A 214 -15.23 26.25 16.53
N SER A 215 -15.32 26.94 17.68
CA SER A 215 -16.11 26.52 18.84
C SER A 215 -17.64 26.50 18.70
N ASN A 216 -18.21 26.78 17.52
CA ASN A 216 -19.65 27.04 17.32
C ASN A 216 -20.28 26.33 16.12
N ASP A 217 -19.71 25.22 15.63
CA ASP A 217 -20.21 24.55 14.42
C ASP A 217 -20.38 23.03 14.63
N GLU A 218 -21.56 22.63 15.10
CA GLU A 218 -21.92 21.22 15.31
C GLU A 218 -21.98 20.45 13.97
N ASP A 219 -22.40 21.10 12.89
CA ASP A 219 -22.47 20.49 11.55
C ASP A 219 -21.06 20.23 11.00
N ALA A 220 -20.14 21.20 11.15
CA ALA A 220 -18.74 21.03 10.78
C ALA A 220 -18.05 19.89 11.52
N THR A 221 -18.47 19.59 12.75
CA THR A 221 -17.89 18.49 13.53
C THR A 221 -18.20 17.13 12.90
N SER A 222 -19.45 16.92 12.47
CA SER A 222 -19.87 15.68 11.79
C SER A 222 -19.22 15.54 10.42
N ASP A 223 -19.15 16.62 9.65
CA ASP A 223 -18.57 16.61 8.32
C ASP A 223 -17.04 16.47 8.36
N PHE A 224 -16.36 17.08 9.33
CA PHE A 224 -14.94 16.84 9.58
C PHE A 224 -14.64 15.37 9.83
N TYR A 225 -15.44 14.70 10.69
CA TYR A 225 -15.27 13.28 10.96
C TYR A 225 -15.41 12.42 9.68
N LYS A 226 -16.38 12.75 8.81
CA LYS A 226 -16.60 12.04 7.54
C LYS A 226 -15.43 12.21 6.58
N GLU A 227 -14.96 13.45 6.39
CA GLU A 227 -13.83 13.73 5.51
C GLU A 227 -12.54 13.09 6.03
N LEU A 228 -12.31 13.13 7.35
CA LEU A 228 -11.17 12.43 7.96
C LEU A 228 -11.26 10.92 7.73
N ASN A 229 -12.44 10.31 7.95
CA ASN A 229 -12.66 8.89 7.70
C ASN A 229 -12.38 8.51 6.24
N LYS A 230 -12.83 9.33 5.28
CA LYS A 230 -12.60 9.11 3.85
C LYS A 230 -11.12 9.09 3.49
N VAL A 231 -10.32 10.00 4.04
CA VAL A 231 -8.86 10.00 3.79
C VAL A 231 -8.21 8.73 4.36
N PHE A 232 -8.68 8.24 5.52
CA PHE A 232 -8.23 6.95 6.06
C PHE A 232 -8.62 5.78 5.15
N GLU A 233 -9.84 5.77 4.60
CA GLU A 233 -10.29 4.76 3.63
C GLU A 233 -9.41 4.75 2.38
N ASP A 234 -9.13 5.92 1.80
CA ASP A 234 -8.26 6.09 0.63
C ASP A 234 -6.85 5.54 0.92
N ALA A 235 -6.29 5.85 2.11
CA ALA A 235 -4.98 5.37 2.52
C ALA A 235 -4.92 3.84 2.71
N VAL A 236 -5.97 3.25 3.30
CA VAL A 236 -6.07 1.79 3.46
C VAL A 236 -6.20 1.10 2.11
N HIS A 237 -7.01 1.66 1.21
CA HIS A 237 -7.14 1.15 -0.16
C HIS A 237 -5.79 1.18 -0.88
N LEU A 238 -5.05 2.29 -0.74
CA LEU A 238 -3.73 2.44 -1.34
C LEU A 238 -2.70 1.47 -0.75
N HIS A 239 -2.72 1.25 0.57
CA HIS A 239 -1.88 0.23 1.20
C HIS A 239 -2.20 -1.18 0.70
N ALA A 240 -3.48 -1.53 0.58
CA ALA A 240 -3.89 -2.82 0.01
C ALA A 240 -3.32 -3.00 -1.42
N THR A 241 -3.38 -1.95 -2.23
CA THR A 241 -2.78 -1.92 -3.57
C THR A 241 -1.27 -2.15 -3.53
N PHE A 242 -0.55 -1.50 -2.62
CA PHE A 242 0.89 -1.71 -2.44
C PHE A 242 1.21 -3.16 -2.05
N MET A 243 0.44 -3.75 -1.14
CA MET A 243 0.66 -5.12 -0.68
C MET A 243 0.32 -6.16 -1.75
N LYS A 244 -0.68 -5.90 -2.60
CA LYS A 244 -1.03 -6.78 -3.73
C LYS A 244 -0.09 -6.68 -4.92
N SER A 245 0.75 -5.65 -4.99
CA SER A 245 1.74 -5.48 -6.05
C SER A 245 3.02 -6.29 -5.80
N ARG A 246 3.63 -6.76 -6.88
CA ARG A 246 4.99 -7.35 -6.89
C ARG A 246 6.09 -6.32 -6.78
N ALA A 247 5.79 -5.04 -7.00
CA ALA A 247 6.70 -3.96 -6.68
C ALA A 247 6.73 -3.73 -5.16
N LEU A 248 7.84 -3.18 -4.67
CA LEU A 248 7.96 -2.71 -3.31
C LEU A 248 7.67 -1.21 -3.27
N PHE A 249 6.74 -0.80 -2.41
CA PHE A 249 6.44 0.60 -2.14
C PHE A 249 6.85 0.95 -0.71
N TYR A 250 7.34 2.17 -0.51
CA TYR A 250 7.53 2.72 0.82
C TYR A 250 7.37 4.23 0.84
N ILE A 251 7.02 4.70 2.03
CA ILE A 251 6.81 6.11 2.34
C ILE A 251 8.17 6.73 2.72
N ASP A 252 8.57 7.76 1.98
CA ASP A 252 9.85 8.45 2.12
C ASP A 252 9.62 9.84 2.74
N TRP A 253 9.80 9.94 4.06
CA TRP A 253 9.71 11.21 4.80
C TRP A 253 10.99 12.01 4.66
N ALA A 254 10.85 13.32 4.45
CA ALA A 254 11.97 14.26 4.36
C ALA A 254 12.76 14.37 5.68
N ASP A 255 12.08 14.18 6.82
CA ASP A 255 12.63 14.48 8.15
C ASP A 255 13.52 13.38 8.74
N LYS A 256 13.87 12.34 7.98
CA LYS A 256 14.81 11.31 8.47
C LYS A 256 16.24 11.83 8.32
N PRO A 257 16.98 12.09 9.41
CA PRO A 257 18.37 12.51 9.31
C PRO A 257 19.14 11.41 8.59
N THR A 258 19.77 11.74 7.47
CA THR A 258 20.59 10.79 6.69
C THR A 258 21.97 10.60 7.30
N SER A 259 22.40 11.52 8.18
CA SER A 259 23.61 11.44 9.00
C SER A 259 23.53 12.45 10.15
N SER A 260 24.55 12.54 11.00
CA SER A 260 24.63 13.27 12.27
C SER A 260 24.41 14.80 12.24
N SER A 261 23.92 15.39 11.13
CA SER A 261 23.49 16.78 11.08
C SER A 261 22.05 16.91 11.59
N ASN A 262 21.79 17.95 12.39
CA ASN A 262 20.52 18.11 13.11
C ASN A 262 19.29 18.37 12.22
N HIS A 263 19.45 18.72 10.94
CA HIS A 263 18.34 18.85 9.99
C HIS A 263 18.75 18.35 8.58
N PRO A 264 17.84 17.70 7.84
CA PRO A 264 18.08 17.32 6.44
C PRO A 264 18.09 18.55 5.53
N HIS A 265 18.96 18.57 4.53
CA HIS A 265 18.97 19.63 3.51
C HIS A 265 17.86 19.43 2.48
N TYR A 266 17.43 20.54 1.87
CA TYR A 266 16.54 20.53 0.73
C TYR A 266 17.22 19.82 -0.45
N ASP A 267 16.45 18.98 -1.14
CA ASP A 267 16.90 18.22 -2.30
C ASP A 267 15.79 18.32 -3.36
N PRO A 268 15.99 19.09 -4.44
CA PRO A 268 14.95 19.31 -5.45
C PRO A 268 14.56 18.03 -6.19
N GLU A 269 15.35 16.95 -6.16
CA GLU A 269 14.96 15.66 -6.73
C GLU A 269 14.00 14.89 -5.82
N ARG A 270 14.01 15.18 -4.52
CA ARG A 270 13.24 14.46 -3.50
C ARG A 270 12.10 15.27 -2.90
N HIS A 271 12.22 16.59 -2.92
CA HIS A 271 11.36 17.51 -2.18
C HIS A 271 10.71 18.55 -3.11
N ASN A 272 9.47 18.91 -2.78
CA ASN A 272 8.79 20.12 -3.23
C ASN A 272 8.76 21.08 -2.04
N ALA A 273 9.36 22.26 -2.18
CA ALA A 273 9.23 23.29 -1.14
C ALA A 273 7.90 24.00 -1.35
N GLU A 274 6.95 23.83 -0.42
CA GLU A 274 5.62 24.45 -0.50
C GLU A 274 5.58 25.78 0.26
N ALA A 275 6.42 25.91 1.30
CA ALA A 275 6.61 27.14 2.06
C ALA A 275 8.08 27.28 2.44
N TRP A 276 8.53 28.54 2.59
CA TRP A 276 9.92 28.85 2.89
C TRP A 276 10.03 30.20 3.61
N VAL A 277 11.07 30.35 4.43
CA VAL A 277 11.38 31.63 5.08
C VAL A 277 12.26 32.49 4.17
N HIS A 278 13.16 31.86 3.40
CA HIS A 278 14.04 32.50 2.43
C HIS A 278 14.01 31.79 1.07
N ASP A 279 14.54 32.43 0.03
CA ASP A 279 14.58 31.85 -1.31
C ASP A 279 15.30 30.48 -1.30
N VAL A 280 14.56 29.44 -1.67
CA VAL A 280 14.99 28.04 -1.55
C VAL A 280 16.16 27.75 -2.49
N ASN A 281 17.21 27.17 -1.94
CA ASN A 281 18.36 26.66 -2.68
C ASN A 281 18.84 25.32 -2.09
N ASN A 282 19.90 24.74 -2.66
CA ASN A 282 20.39 23.42 -2.24
C ASN A 282 21.07 23.41 -0.84
N GLU A 283 21.34 24.58 -0.27
CA GLU A 283 21.88 24.72 1.09
C GLU A 283 20.77 24.91 2.13
N SER A 284 19.55 25.27 1.70
CA SER A 284 18.38 25.42 2.56
C SER A 284 18.14 24.16 3.40
N THR A 285 17.75 24.35 4.65
CA THR A 285 17.42 23.26 5.56
C THR A 285 15.93 22.99 5.55
N VAL A 286 15.56 21.72 5.61
CA VAL A 286 14.17 21.31 5.78
C VAL A 286 13.80 21.48 7.25
N LEU A 287 12.86 22.39 7.52
CA LEU A 287 12.33 22.62 8.87
C LEU A 287 11.45 21.45 9.30
N PHE A 288 10.53 21.03 8.43
CA PHE A 288 9.67 19.85 8.62
C PHE A 288 9.00 19.41 7.29
N GLY A 289 8.54 18.16 7.25
CA GLY A 289 7.75 17.60 6.15
C GLY A 289 6.25 17.82 6.31
N ILE A 290 5.61 18.30 5.24
CA ILE A 290 4.16 18.47 5.11
C ILE A 290 3.52 17.16 4.64
N SER A 291 4.04 16.58 3.56
CA SER A 291 3.55 15.32 3.02
C SER A 291 4.71 14.41 2.66
N PRO A 292 4.57 13.09 2.84
CA PRO A 292 5.66 12.19 2.50
C PRO A 292 5.77 11.97 0.98
N GLY A 293 6.96 11.61 0.53
CA GLY A 293 7.17 11.09 -0.81
C GLY A 293 6.75 9.62 -0.92
N LEU A 294 6.45 9.19 -2.15
CA LEU A 294 6.17 7.79 -2.47
C LEU A 294 7.24 7.25 -3.41
N VAL A 295 7.86 6.13 -3.02
CA VAL A 295 8.90 5.47 -3.80
C VAL A 295 8.47 4.03 -4.12
N LYS A 296 8.75 3.65 -5.37
CA LYS A 296 8.59 2.29 -5.89
C LYS A 296 9.95 1.68 -6.20
N ILE A 297 10.13 0.40 -5.91
CA ILE A 297 11.26 -0.43 -6.34
C ILE A 297 10.71 -1.61 -7.15
N GLY A 298 11.28 -1.83 -8.33
CA GLY A 298 10.78 -2.81 -9.29
C GLY A 298 9.51 -2.37 -10.01
N ASN A 299 8.98 -3.28 -10.83
CA ASN A 299 7.72 -3.11 -11.54
C ASN A 299 6.66 -4.10 -11.04
N ALA A 300 5.41 -3.90 -11.49
CA ALA A 300 4.30 -4.76 -11.08
C ALA A 300 4.33 -6.17 -11.71
N ASP A 301 5.20 -6.40 -12.71
CA ASP A 301 5.44 -7.73 -13.30
C ASP A 301 6.33 -8.60 -12.40
N GLY A 302 7.11 -7.96 -11.54
CA GLY A 302 8.02 -8.60 -10.60
C GLY A 302 9.48 -8.58 -11.04
N ASP A 303 9.88 -7.56 -11.80
CA ASP A 303 11.23 -7.38 -12.33
C ASP A 303 11.82 -6.01 -11.98
N SER A 304 13.06 -5.76 -12.42
CA SER A 304 13.77 -4.47 -12.30
C SER A 304 13.94 -3.97 -10.85
N TYR A 305 14.17 -4.88 -9.90
CA TYR A 305 14.33 -4.53 -8.49
C TYR A 305 15.61 -3.73 -8.16
N ASP A 306 16.51 -3.59 -9.12
CA ASP A 306 17.63 -2.65 -9.13
C ASP A 306 17.19 -1.20 -9.35
N LYS A 307 16.00 -0.98 -9.92
CA LYS A 307 15.48 0.35 -10.23
C LYS A 307 14.60 0.89 -9.10
N ARG A 308 14.93 2.10 -8.67
CA ARG A 308 14.14 2.90 -7.72
C ARG A 308 13.50 4.06 -8.49
N THR A 309 12.18 4.14 -8.45
CA THR A 309 11.41 5.21 -9.07
C THR A 309 10.69 6.00 -7.98
N ARG A 310 10.92 7.31 -7.94
CA ARG A 310 10.12 8.21 -7.11
C ARG A 310 8.84 8.54 -7.86
N LEU A 311 7.71 8.17 -7.28
CA LEU A 311 6.39 8.46 -7.84
C LEU A 311 5.89 9.82 -7.39
N VAL A 312 6.17 10.19 -6.13
CA VAL A 312 5.78 11.48 -5.54
C VAL A 312 6.94 12.01 -4.69
N LYS A 313 7.21 13.31 -4.81
CA LYS A 313 8.18 14.03 -3.96
C LYS A 313 7.53 14.37 -2.62
N ALA A 314 8.32 14.42 -1.55
CA ALA A 314 7.81 14.90 -0.28
C ALA A 314 7.59 16.41 -0.34
N SER A 315 6.48 16.92 0.19
CA SER A 315 6.28 18.35 0.37
C SER A 315 6.91 18.78 1.70
N VAL A 316 7.66 19.89 1.70
CA VAL A 316 8.43 20.35 2.86
C VAL A 316 8.33 21.85 3.05
N VAL A 317 8.59 22.30 4.29
CA VAL A 317 8.86 23.69 4.62
C VAL A 317 10.37 23.87 4.81
N CYS A 318 10.94 24.89 4.16
CA CYS A 318 12.36 25.24 4.26
C CYS A 318 12.59 26.52 5.07
N ASP A 319 13.83 26.71 5.51
CA ASP A 319 14.31 27.95 6.13
C ASP A 319 14.53 29.11 5.13
#